data_AF-X1U5W4-F1
#
_entry.id   AF-X1U5W4-F1
#
_cell.length_a   1.000
_cell.length_b   1.000
_cell.length_c   1.000
_cell.angle_alpha   90.00
_cell.angle_beta   90.00
_cell.angle_gamma   90.00
#
_symmetry.space_group_name_H-M   'P 1'
#
loop_
_entity.id
_entity.type
_entity.pdbx_description
1 polymer ?
#
loop_
_entity_poly.entity_id
_entity_poly.type
_entity_poly.pdbx_seq_one_letter_code
_entity_poly.pdbx_strand_id
1 'polypeptide(L)'
;GKKDSPKHHFRDTIAAGDGICNEEEVRILVNEAPDRITDLVKFGVPFDTLDGEIALTMEAAHSLPRILHAGGDATGEHIEFTLSKQVRTSKIQVLEDCLATEILVERGQVSGIKALDCHTGSIEEFECRFLILATGGAGQLYKFSTNPEIATGDGVVLAFNAGAEITDMEFFQFHPTALRLPGVTPFLISEAVRGEGGILRNVDGYRFMPDYTPEGDLAPRDVVARSILYEMNKNGSDRVFIDVTHLPPRVITTRFPHIYRFCLDHGLDITRGLIPVA
;
A
#
# COMPACT_ATOMS: atom_id res chain seq x y z
N GLY A 1 -12.01 5.54 -15.25
CA GLY A 1 -13.42 5.99 -15.06
C GLY A 1 -13.89 6.85 -16.23
N LYS A 2 -15.13 7.38 -16.16
CA LYS A 2 -15.67 8.32 -17.17
C LYS A 2 -14.80 9.57 -17.22
N LYS A 3 -14.36 10.00 -18.42
CA LYS A 3 -13.44 11.14 -18.69
C LYS A 3 -11.98 10.96 -18.22
N ASP A 4 -11.63 9.80 -17.67
CA ASP A 4 -10.26 9.49 -17.32
C ASP A 4 -9.48 8.93 -18.52
N SER A 5 -8.16 9.02 -18.49
CA SER A 5 -7.27 8.48 -19.52
C SER A 5 -5.90 8.13 -18.95
N PRO A 6 -5.15 7.22 -19.60
CA PRO A 6 -3.74 6.98 -19.27
C PRO A 6 -2.90 8.27 -19.23
N LYS A 7 -3.23 9.26 -20.06
CA LYS A 7 -2.55 10.57 -20.05
C LYS A 7 -2.79 11.36 -18.76
N HIS A 8 -3.99 11.30 -18.19
CA HIS A 8 -4.27 11.93 -16.90
C HIS A 8 -3.50 11.20 -15.79
N HIS A 9 -3.54 9.86 -15.79
CA HIS A 9 -2.78 9.07 -14.82
C HIS A 9 -1.28 9.37 -14.88
N PHE A 10 -0.70 9.39 -16.09
CA PHE A 10 0.70 9.70 -16.31
C PHE A 10 1.10 11.05 -15.68
N ARG A 11 0.28 12.08 -15.87
CA ARG A 11 0.54 13.41 -15.31
C ARG A 11 0.50 13.39 -13.78
N ASP A 12 -0.48 12.71 -13.20
CA ASP A 12 -0.60 12.54 -11.74
C ASP A 12 0.65 11.82 -11.19
N THR A 13 1.08 10.70 -11.82
CA THR A 13 2.24 9.91 -11.39
C THR A 13 3.56 10.69 -11.50
N ILE A 14 3.81 11.36 -12.62
CA ILE A 14 5.04 12.16 -12.80
C ILE A 14 5.08 13.32 -11.81
N ALA A 15 3.95 13.98 -11.56
CA ALA A 15 3.88 15.07 -10.59
C ALA A 15 4.14 14.59 -9.15
N ALA A 16 3.60 13.42 -8.79
CA ALA A 16 3.81 12.83 -7.46
C ALA A 16 5.23 12.31 -7.23
N GLY A 17 5.94 11.92 -8.29
CA GLY A 17 7.30 11.38 -8.21
C GLY A 17 8.42 12.42 -8.26
N ASP A 18 8.11 13.70 -8.04
CA ASP A 18 9.06 14.80 -7.84
C ASP A 18 10.25 14.86 -8.83
N GLY A 19 9.98 14.55 -10.10
CA GLY A 19 10.95 14.70 -11.19
C GLY A 19 11.97 13.57 -11.37
N ILE A 20 11.92 12.51 -10.55
CA ILE A 20 12.86 11.37 -10.63
C ILE A 20 12.27 10.12 -11.28
N CYS A 21 10.99 10.14 -11.66
CA CYS A 21 10.36 9.02 -12.35
C CYS A 21 10.99 8.75 -13.72
N ASN A 22 11.17 7.47 -14.05
CA ASN A 22 11.42 7.04 -15.43
C ASN A 22 10.11 7.15 -16.24
N GLU A 23 10.04 8.11 -17.15
CA GLU A 23 8.83 8.34 -17.95
C GLU A 23 8.41 7.13 -18.79
N GLU A 24 9.34 6.31 -19.27
CA GLU A 24 9.01 5.14 -20.09
C GLU A 24 8.28 4.09 -19.25
N GLU A 25 8.79 3.81 -18.06
CA GLU A 25 8.17 2.89 -17.11
C GLU A 25 6.79 3.36 -16.66
N VAL A 26 6.63 4.67 -16.39
CA VAL A 26 5.32 5.24 -16.06
C VAL A 26 4.37 5.13 -17.25
N ARG A 27 4.84 5.29 -18.50
CA ARG A 27 3.99 5.07 -19.70
C ARG A 27 3.55 3.62 -19.80
N ILE A 28 4.41 2.65 -19.52
CA ILE A 28 4.03 1.23 -19.51
C ILE A 28 2.94 1.01 -18.45
N LEU A 29 3.19 1.44 -17.21
CA LEU A 29 2.26 1.29 -16.09
C LEU A 29 0.87 1.86 -16.41
N VAL A 30 0.79 3.11 -16.87
CA VAL A 30 -0.50 3.79 -17.05
C VAL A 30 -1.29 3.30 -18.27
N ASN A 31 -0.60 2.80 -19.31
CA ASN A 31 -1.25 2.26 -20.50
C ASN A 31 -1.68 0.80 -20.32
N GLU A 32 -0.92 0.00 -19.55
CA GLU A 32 -1.26 -1.41 -19.32
C GLU A 32 -2.22 -1.62 -18.14
N ALA A 33 -2.33 -0.67 -17.21
CA ALA A 33 -3.20 -0.78 -16.04
C ALA A 33 -4.66 -1.19 -16.37
N PRO A 34 -5.35 -0.61 -17.37
CA PRO A 34 -6.72 -1.04 -17.71
C PRO A 34 -6.82 -2.52 -18.11
N ASP A 35 -5.83 -3.02 -18.85
CA ASP A 35 -5.79 -4.43 -19.27
C ASP A 35 -5.50 -5.34 -18.08
N ARG A 36 -4.56 -4.96 -17.20
CA ARG A 36 -4.27 -5.70 -15.96
C ARG A 36 -5.47 -5.76 -15.01
N ILE A 37 -6.24 -4.68 -14.90
CA ILE A 37 -7.51 -4.68 -14.16
C ILE A 37 -8.53 -5.61 -14.81
N THR A 38 -8.62 -5.60 -16.14
CA THR A 38 -9.49 -6.52 -16.89
C THR A 38 -9.10 -7.98 -16.63
N ASP A 39 -7.81 -8.28 -16.51
CA ASP A 39 -7.33 -9.61 -16.14
C ASP A 39 -7.78 -10.01 -14.73
N LEU A 40 -7.68 -9.13 -13.73
CA LEU A 40 -8.19 -9.38 -12.37
C LEU A 40 -9.71 -9.64 -12.35
N VAL A 41 -10.49 -8.89 -13.13
CA VAL A 41 -11.93 -9.14 -13.28
C VAL A 41 -12.19 -10.53 -13.88
N LYS A 42 -11.45 -10.92 -14.93
CA LYS A 42 -11.55 -12.26 -15.53
C LYS A 42 -11.14 -13.36 -14.57
N PHE A 43 -10.19 -13.10 -13.68
CA PHE A 43 -9.80 -14.04 -12.63
C PHE A 43 -10.85 -14.17 -11.52
N GLY A 44 -11.84 -13.28 -11.48
CA GLY A 44 -12.96 -13.35 -10.56
C GLY A 44 -12.76 -12.52 -9.28
N VAL A 45 -11.87 -11.51 -9.31
CA VAL A 45 -11.75 -10.57 -8.19
C VAL A 45 -13.07 -9.80 -8.04
N PRO A 46 -13.71 -9.83 -6.86
CA PRO A 46 -15.04 -9.25 -6.66
C PRO A 46 -14.95 -7.75 -6.36
N PHE A 47 -14.57 -6.94 -7.34
CA PHE A 47 -14.59 -5.48 -7.18
C PHE A 47 -16.00 -4.96 -6.86
N ASP A 48 -16.09 -3.98 -5.98
CA ASP A 48 -17.35 -3.37 -5.56
C ASP A 48 -18.00 -2.64 -6.74
N THR A 49 -19.33 -2.68 -6.80
CA THR A 49 -20.10 -2.05 -7.88
C THR A 49 -21.12 -1.05 -7.34
N LEU A 50 -21.32 0.04 -8.07
CA LEU A 50 -22.39 1.02 -7.86
C LEU A 50 -23.20 1.14 -9.15
N ASP A 51 -24.51 0.93 -9.06
CA ASP A 51 -25.44 0.98 -10.22
C ASP A 51 -25.03 0.08 -11.41
N GLY A 52 -24.40 -1.07 -11.10
CA GLY A 52 -23.96 -2.06 -12.09
C GLY A 52 -22.61 -1.76 -12.75
N GLU A 53 -21.95 -0.66 -12.36
CA GLU A 53 -20.60 -0.29 -12.79
C GLU A 53 -19.61 -0.47 -11.64
N ILE A 54 -18.33 -0.73 -11.95
CA ILE A 54 -17.29 -0.81 -10.91
C ILE A 54 -17.19 0.54 -10.18
N ALA A 55 -17.27 0.50 -8.85
CA ALA A 55 -17.12 1.66 -8.00
C ALA A 55 -15.66 2.14 -8.00
N LEU A 56 -15.49 3.45 -8.15
CA LEU A 56 -14.17 4.09 -8.18
C LEU A 56 -14.06 5.08 -7.03
N THR A 57 -12.89 5.08 -6.38
CA THR A 57 -12.50 6.10 -5.41
C THR A 57 -11.31 6.92 -5.91
N MET A 58 -10.97 7.95 -5.14
CA MET A 58 -9.85 8.84 -5.37
C MET A 58 -8.93 8.81 -4.14
N GLU A 59 -7.65 8.63 -4.38
CA GLU A 59 -6.59 8.74 -3.36
C GLU A 59 -5.78 10.02 -3.59
N ALA A 60 -4.78 10.29 -2.74
CA ALA A 60 -3.99 11.51 -2.84
C ALA A 60 -3.22 11.57 -4.16
N ALA A 61 -2.88 12.79 -4.57
CA ALA A 61 -2.17 13.08 -5.83
C ALA A 61 -2.90 12.68 -7.14
N HIS A 62 -4.09 12.07 -7.08
CA HIS A 62 -4.89 11.81 -8.27
C HIS A 62 -5.84 12.98 -8.59
N SER A 63 -5.91 13.34 -9.88
CA SER A 63 -6.82 14.37 -10.37
C SER A 63 -8.22 13.87 -10.70
N LEU A 64 -8.41 12.54 -10.80
CA LEU A 64 -9.67 11.89 -11.15
C LEU A 64 -9.85 10.57 -10.39
N PRO A 65 -11.10 10.18 -10.04
CA PRO A 65 -11.39 8.87 -9.46
C PRO A 65 -11.02 7.73 -10.43
N ARG A 66 -10.10 6.87 -10.00
CA ARG A 66 -9.55 5.78 -10.81
C ARG A 66 -9.20 4.52 -10.01
N ILE A 67 -9.35 4.55 -8.69
CA ILE A 67 -8.94 3.46 -7.81
C ILE A 67 -10.12 2.52 -7.61
N LEU A 68 -9.96 1.27 -8.04
CA LEU A 68 -10.92 0.20 -7.79
C LEU A 68 -10.73 -0.33 -6.37
N HIS A 69 -11.82 -0.79 -5.76
CA HIS A 69 -11.76 -1.43 -4.45
C HIS A 69 -12.70 -2.64 -4.38
N ALA A 70 -12.45 -3.54 -3.44
CA ALA A 70 -13.26 -4.73 -3.19
C ALA A 70 -13.46 -4.90 -1.68
N GLY A 71 -14.69 -5.24 -1.27
CA GLY A 71 -15.01 -5.45 0.14
C GLY A 71 -14.89 -4.18 0.98
N GLY A 72 -15.11 -3.00 0.37
CA GLY A 72 -14.83 -1.71 1.00
C GLY A 72 -13.33 -1.40 1.01
N ASP A 73 -12.65 -1.71 2.11
CA ASP A 73 -11.23 -1.41 2.37
C ASP A 73 -10.33 -2.65 2.38
N ALA A 74 -10.80 -3.78 1.82
CA ALA A 74 -10.13 -5.08 1.82
C ALA A 74 -9.64 -5.52 0.42
N THR A 75 -9.37 -4.57 -0.48
CA THR A 75 -9.01 -4.88 -1.88
C THR A 75 -7.85 -5.84 -2.02
N GLY A 76 -6.80 -5.67 -1.19
CA GLY A 76 -5.61 -6.53 -1.20
C GLY A 76 -5.93 -7.99 -0.86
N GLU A 77 -6.76 -8.22 0.16
CA GLU A 77 -7.20 -9.56 0.58
C GLU A 77 -7.97 -10.26 -0.54
N HIS A 78 -8.91 -9.56 -1.17
CA HIS A 78 -9.69 -10.13 -2.27
C HIS A 78 -8.84 -10.48 -3.50
N ILE A 79 -7.85 -9.65 -3.84
CA ILE A 79 -6.92 -9.94 -4.94
C ILE A 79 -6.06 -11.15 -4.59
N GLU A 80 -5.39 -11.12 -3.43
CA GLU A 80 -4.50 -12.20 -2.98
C GLU A 80 -5.23 -13.54 -2.94
N PHE A 81 -6.37 -13.60 -2.25
CA PHE A 81 -7.14 -14.83 -2.10
C PHE A 81 -7.56 -15.41 -3.45
N THR A 82 -8.01 -14.56 -4.37
CA THR A 82 -8.45 -14.98 -5.71
C THR A 82 -7.30 -15.57 -6.50
N LEU A 83 -6.15 -14.87 -6.56
CA LEU A 83 -4.99 -15.32 -7.32
C LEU A 83 -4.36 -16.58 -6.71
N SER A 84 -4.18 -16.61 -5.38
CA SER A 84 -3.64 -17.76 -4.65
C SER A 84 -4.51 -19.00 -4.84
N LYS A 85 -5.84 -18.86 -4.81
CA LYS A 85 -6.76 -19.96 -5.09
C LYS A 85 -6.58 -20.50 -6.50
N GLN A 86 -6.43 -19.65 -7.50
CA GLN A 86 -6.19 -20.10 -8.88
C GLN A 86 -4.87 -20.85 -9.01
N VAL A 87 -3.79 -20.32 -8.44
CA VAL A 87 -2.47 -20.96 -8.45
C VAL A 87 -2.53 -22.34 -7.81
N ARG A 88 -3.20 -22.49 -6.65
CA ARG A 88 -3.36 -23.79 -5.98
C ARG A 88 -4.12 -24.84 -6.81
N THR A 89 -4.96 -24.42 -7.74
CA THR A 89 -5.68 -25.31 -8.68
C THR A 89 -4.96 -25.54 -10.00
N SER A 90 -3.82 -24.88 -10.21
CA SER A 90 -3.03 -24.96 -11.42
C SER A 90 -1.95 -26.06 -11.34
N LYS A 91 -1.07 -26.11 -12.34
CA LYS A 91 0.12 -26.98 -12.33
C LYS A 91 1.34 -26.32 -11.68
N ILE A 92 1.23 -25.08 -11.21
CA ILE A 92 2.32 -24.36 -10.55
C ILE A 92 2.59 -25.03 -9.21
N GLN A 93 3.84 -25.40 -8.98
CA GLN A 93 4.27 -25.89 -7.68
C GLN A 93 4.45 -24.70 -6.73
N VAL A 94 3.76 -24.76 -5.59
CA VAL A 94 3.90 -23.78 -4.51
C VAL A 94 4.61 -24.45 -3.35
N LEU A 95 5.76 -23.92 -2.98
CA LEU A 95 6.51 -24.32 -1.80
C LEU A 95 6.27 -23.27 -0.72
N GLU A 96 5.33 -23.55 0.17
CA GLU A 96 5.08 -22.71 1.36
C GLU A 96 6.18 -22.94 2.39
N ASP A 97 6.41 -21.95 3.26
CA ASP A 97 7.40 -22.03 4.34
C ASP A 97 8.81 -22.40 3.85
N CYS A 98 9.17 -21.89 2.66
CA CYS A 98 10.46 -22.11 2.02
C CYS A 98 11.19 -20.77 1.86
N LEU A 99 12.27 -20.58 2.61
CA LEU A 99 13.04 -19.33 2.63
C LEU A 99 14.18 -19.39 1.62
N ALA A 100 14.16 -18.53 0.61
CA ALA A 100 15.30 -18.36 -0.29
C ALA A 100 16.53 -17.82 0.47
N THR A 101 17.68 -18.48 0.32
CA THR A 101 18.91 -18.13 1.08
C THR A 101 20.09 -17.71 0.19
N GLU A 102 20.16 -18.18 -1.05
CA GLU A 102 21.26 -17.85 -1.97
C GLU A 102 20.78 -17.95 -3.43
N ILE A 103 21.08 -16.95 -4.26
CA ILE A 103 20.91 -17.05 -5.71
C ILE A 103 22.20 -17.61 -6.30
N LEU A 104 22.09 -18.70 -7.04
CA LEU A 104 23.23 -19.33 -7.70
C LEU A 104 23.49 -18.63 -9.03
N VAL A 105 24.74 -18.20 -9.24
CA VAL A 105 25.17 -17.47 -10.42
C VAL A 105 26.35 -18.17 -11.08
N GLU A 106 26.20 -18.52 -12.35
CA GLU A 106 27.26 -19.09 -13.18
C GLU A 106 27.54 -18.18 -14.36
N ARG A 107 28.80 -17.75 -14.53
CA ARG A 107 29.24 -16.89 -15.64
C ARG A 107 28.39 -15.61 -15.79
N GLY A 108 27.96 -15.04 -14.66
CA GLY A 108 27.13 -13.83 -14.62
C GLY A 108 25.66 -14.04 -14.97
N GLN A 109 25.18 -15.28 -15.02
CA GLN A 109 23.77 -15.62 -15.22
C GLN A 109 23.24 -16.44 -14.06
N VAL A 110 21.98 -16.23 -13.69
CA VAL A 110 21.31 -17.06 -12.69
C VAL A 110 21.22 -18.50 -13.20
N SER A 111 21.65 -19.46 -12.38
CA SER A 111 21.53 -20.90 -12.63
C SER A 111 20.57 -21.61 -11.67
N GLY A 112 20.20 -20.96 -10.56
CA GLY A 112 19.33 -21.56 -9.55
C GLY A 112 19.18 -20.74 -8.29
N ILE A 113 18.56 -21.35 -7.28
CA ILE A 113 18.37 -20.77 -5.95
C ILE A 113 18.48 -21.86 -4.89
N LYS A 114 19.14 -21.56 -3.77
CA LYS A 114 19.04 -22.35 -2.54
C LYS A 114 17.89 -21.85 -1.70
N ALA A 115 17.13 -22.78 -1.14
CA ALA A 115 16.09 -22.45 -0.18
C ALA A 115 16.13 -23.39 1.02
N LEU A 116 15.83 -22.84 2.19
CA LEU A 116 15.65 -23.55 3.44
C LEU A 116 14.17 -23.89 3.58
N ASP A 117 13.84 -25.17 3.65
CA ASP A 117 12.53 -25.61 4.11
C ASP A 117 12.45 -25.38 5.62
N CYS A 118 11.58 -24.44 6.05
CA CYS A 118 11.45 -24.06 7.45
C CYS A 118 10.78 -25.14 8.31
N HIS A 119 10.10 -26.12 7.72
CA HIS A 119 9.48 -27.23 8.43
C HIS A 119 10.48 -28.34 8.75
N THR A 120 11.36 -28.65 7.80
CA THR A 120 12.32 -29.77 7.93
C THR A 120 13.72 -29.32 8.34
N GLY A 121 14.06 -28.05 8.09
CA GLY A 121 15.39 -27.48 8.29
C GLY A 121 16.41 -27.87 7.21
N SER A 122 15.99 -28.54 6.12
CA SER A 122 16.89 -28.90 5.02
C SER A 122 17.07 -27.76 4.02
N ILE A 123 18.27 -27.68 3.46
CA ILE A 123 18.57 -26.78 2.34
C ILE A 123 18.44 -27.58 1.05
N GLU A 124 17.64 -27.07 0.12
CA GLU A 124 17.43 -27.60 -1.22
C GLU A 124 17.94 -26.63 -2.28
N GLU A 125 18.42 -27.17 -3.40
CA GLU A 125 18.84 -26.42 -4.57
C GLU A 125 17.84 -26.61 -5.71
N PHE A 126 17.35 -25.50 -6.25
CA PHE A 126 16.44 -25.47 -7.38
C PHE A 126 17.14 -24.86 -8.58
N GLU A 127 17.43 -25.66 -9.59
CA GLU A 127 17.93 -25.18 -10.87
C GLU A 127 16.85 -24.39 -11.60
N CYS A 128 17.22 -23.25 -12.18
CA CYS A 128 16.29 -22.44 -12.97
C CYS A 128 17.00 -21.73 -14.13
N ARG A 129 16.24 -21.44 -15.18
CA ARG A 129 16.70 -20.63 -16.32
C ARG A 129 16.44 -19.13 -16.12
N PHE A 130 15.42 -18.82 -15.34
CA PHE A 130 14.94 -17.48 -15.07
C PHE A 130 14.46 -17.44 -13.62
N LEU A 131 14.85 -16.40 -12.90
CA LEU A 131 14.45 -16.15 -11.53
C LEU A 131 13.75 -14.81 -11.46
N ILE A 132 12.57 -14.79 -10.83
CA ILE A 132 11.81 -13.56 -10.56
C ILE A 132 11.77 -13.38 -9.05
N LEU A 133 12.28 -12.24 -8.57
CA LEU A 133 12.13 -11.85 -7.18
C LEU A 133 10.88 -10.99 -7.03
N ALA A 134 9.91 -11.49 -6.27
CA ALA A 134 8.67 -10.81 -5.93
C ALA A 134 8.46 -10.81 -4.39
N THR A 135 9.53 -10.47 -3.66
CA THR A 135 9.68 -10.71 -2.21
C THR A 135 9.14 -9.60 -1.31
N GLY A 136 8.44 -8.60 -1.87
CA GLY A 136 7.97 -7.45 -1.11
C GLY A 136 9.09 -6.45 -0.77
N GLY A 137 8.83 -5.59 0.22
CA GLY A 137 9.72 -4.50 0.62
C GLY A 137 10.52 -4.76 1.90
N ALA A 138 11.20 -3.72 2.40
CA ALA A 138 12.03 -3.74 3.61
C ALA A 138 11.45 -2.88 4.75
N GLY A 139 10.13 -2.92 4.92
CA GLY A 139 9.42 -2.08 5.89
C GLY A 139 9.78 -2.31 7.35
N GLN A 140 10.35 -3.48 7.69
CA GLN A 140 10.78 -3.84 9.05
C GLN A 140 12.13 -3.23 9.46
N LEU A 141 12.78 -2.46 8.58
CA LEU A 141 13.95 -1.65 8.96
C LEU A 141 13.58 -0.51 9.95
N TYR A 142 12.30 -0.14 10.01
CA TYR A 142 11.80 0.96 10.84
C TYR A 142 10.99 0.43 12.02
N LYS A 143 11.21 1.05 13.19
CA LYS A 143 10.52 0.70 14.45
C LYS A 143 8.99 0.76 14.34
N PHE A 144 8.47 1.72 13.56
CA PHE A 144 7.05 1.87 13.30
C PHE A 144 6.81 1.59 11.82
N SER A 145 5.99 0.58 11.53
CA SER A 145 5.71 0.13 10.17
C SER A 145 4.29 -0.40 10.11
N THR A 146 3.61 -0.17 8.99
CA THR A 146 2.32 -0.81 8.66
C THR A 146 2.50 -2.10 7.88
N ASN A 147 3.75 -2.50 7.63
CA ASN A 147 4.06 -3.71 6.88
C ASN A 147 3.93 -4.96 7.76
N PRO A 148 3.64 -6.13 7.17
CA PRO A 148 3.72 -7.39 7.89
C PRO A 148 5.16 -7.67 8.35
N GLU A 149 5.31 -8.57 9.33
CA GLU A 149 6.61 -8.94 9.91
C GLU A 149 7.58 -9.55 8.88
N ILE A 150 7.06 -10.07 7.76
CA ILE A 150 7.85 -10.68 6.69
C ILE A 150 8.48 -9.67 5.71
N ALA A 151 8.18 -8.37 5.82
CA ALA A 151 8.72 -7.34 4.93
C ALA A 151 10.14 -6.91 5.35
N THR A 152 11.09 -7.84 5.28
CA THR A 152 12.47 -7.72 5.80
C THR A 152 13.51 -7.34 4.74
N GLY A 153 13.12 -7.27 3.46
CA GLY A 153 14.03 -6.88 2.38
C GLY A 153 14.93 -8.01 1.86
N ASP A 154 14.63 -9.27 2.16
CA ASP A 154 15.49 -10.43 1.87
C ASP A 154 15.84 -10.52 0.38
N GLY A 155 14.87 -10.37 -0.52
CA GLY A 155 15.13 -10.43 -1.97
C GLY A 155 16.03 -9.31 -2.49
N VAL A 156 16.01 -8.12 -1.89
CA VAL A 156 16.93 -7.03 -2.24
C VAL A 156 18.36 -7.43 -1.89
N VAL A 157 18.57 -8.02 -0.71
CA VAL A 157 19.87 -8.52 -0.26
C VAL A 157 20.34 -9.69 -1.13
N LEU A 158 19.45 -10.62 -1.47
CA LEU A 158 19.76 -11.73 -2.38
C LEU A 158 20.22 -11.22 -3.75
N ALA A 159 19.51 -10.24 -4.33
CA ALA A 159 19.87 -9.63 -5.60
C ALA A 159 21.23 -8.92 -5.52
N PHE A 160 21.45 -8.11 -4.48
CA PHE A 160 22.73 -7.41 -4.26
C PHE A 160 23.90 -8.39 -4.15
N ASN A 161 23.74 -9.46 -3.35
CA ASN A 161 24.76 -10.49 -3.19
C ASN A 161 25.02 -11.27 -4.48
N ALA A 162 24.01 -11.42 -5.34
CA ALA A 162 24.15 -12.00 -6.68
C ALA A 162 24.82 -11.05 -7.70
N GLY A 163 25.14 -9.82 -7.30
CA GLY A 163 25.82 -8.81 -8.11
C GLY A 163 24.88 -7.87 -8.88
N ALA A 164 23.59 -7.82 -8.54
CA ALA A 164 22.67 -6.84 -9.11
C ALA A 164 22.93 -5.44 -8.51
N GLU A 165 22.77 -4.41 -9.35
CA GLU A 165 22.71 -3.04 -8.88
C GLU A 165 21.38 -2.79 -8.16
N ILE A 166 21.45 -2.06 -7.04
CA ILE A 166 20.28 -1.65 -6.26
C ILE A 166 20.27 -0.13 -6.23
N THR A 167 19.13 0.48 -6.53
CA THR A 167 18.95 1.94 -6.59
C THR A 167 17.86 2.41 -5.65
N ASP A 168 17.86 3.71 -5.35
CA ASP A 168 16.75 4.44 -4.72
C ASP A 168 16.39 3.95 -3.30
N MET A 169 17.33 3.28 -2.63
CA MET A 169 17.15 2.70 -1.29
C MET A 169 16.98 3.76 -0.20
N GLU A 170 17.27 5.03 -0.49
CA GLU A 170 16.99 6.16 0.41
C GLU A 170 15.52 6.58 0.42
N PHE A 171 14.73 6.20 -0.60
CA PHE A 171 13.35 6.63 -0.76
C PHE A 171 12.37 5.69 -0.06
N PHE A 172 12.23 5.86 1.26
CA PHE A 172 11.18 5.19 2.04
C PHE A 172 9.95 6.08 2.21
N GLN A 173 8.78 5.53 1.88
CA GLN A 173 7.51 6.20 2.08
C GLN A 173 6.95 5.93 3.48
N PHE A 174 6.73 7.00 4.24
CA PHE A 174 5.98 6.96 5.48
C PHE A 174 4.52 7.26 5.19
N HIS A 175 3.63 6.31 5.49
CA HIS A 175 2.20 6.58 5.35
C HIS A 175 1.77 7.60 6.42
N PRO A 176 1.11 8.71 6.06
CA PRO A 176 0.82 9.81 7.00
C PRO A 176 -0.20 9.45 8.08
N THR A 177 -0.88 8.32 7.95
CA THR A 177 -2.06 8.00 8.77
C THR A 177 -2.00 6.55 9.28
N ALA A 178 -0.97 6.22 10.06
CA ALA A 178 -0.97 4.99 10.84
C ALA A 178 -1.65 5.24 12.19
N LEU A 179 -2.55 4.33 12.60
CA LEU A 179 -3.28 4.43 13.86
C LEU A 179 -2.32 4.48 15.04
N ARG A 180 -2.51 5.48 15.90
CA ARG A 180 -1.69 5.74 17.10
C ARG A 180 -2.52 5.58 18.36
N LEU A 181 -2.66 4.34 18.81
CA LEU A 181 -3.32 3.99 20.08
C LEU A 181 -2.33 3.29 21.04
N PRO A 182 -2.34 3.60 22.35
CA PRO A 182 -1.49 2.92 23.33
C PRO A 182 -1.74 1.40 23.33
N GLY A 183 -0.66 0.62 23.19
CA GLY A 183 -0.72 -0.85 23.22
C GLY A 183 -1.29 -1.51 21.96
N VAL A 184 -1.60 -0.72 20.92
CA VAL A 184 -2.10 -1.22 19.64
C VAL A 184 -0.98 -1.17 18.61
N THR A 185 -0.77 -2.27 17.89
CA THR A 185 0.17 -2.32 16.77
C THR A 185 -0.22 -1.28 15.72
N PRO A 186 0.74 -0.58 15.07
CA PRO A 186 0.43 0.34 13.99
C PRO A 186 -0.48 -0.31 12.95
N PHE A 187 -1.62 0.31 12.69
CA PHE A 187 -2.62 -0.16 11.75
C PHE A 187 -2.88 0.93 10.72
N LEU A 188 -2.88 0.59 9.44
CA LEU A 188 -3.04 1.56 8.37
C LEU A 188 -4.48 2.11 8.34
N ILE A 189 -4.63 3.42 8.50
CA ILE A 189 -5.87 4.12 8.12
C ILE A 189 -5.70 4.54 6.66
N SER A 190 -6.45 3.92 5.75
CA SER A 190 -6.27 4.10 4.30
C SER A 190 -6.36 5.57 3.89
N GLU A 191 -5.53 5.96 2.91
CA GLU A 191 -5.61 7.27 2.26
C GLU A 191 -7.00 7.55 1.65
N ALA A 192 -7.72 6.51 1.24
CA ALA A 192 -9.09 6.63 0.78
C ALA A 192 -10.02 7.26 1.84
N VAL A 193 -9.70 7.18 3.15
CA VAL A 193 -10.45 7.87 4.20
C VAL A 193 -10.38 9.40 4.02
N ARG A 194 -9.22 9.94 3.64
CA ARG A 194 -9.08 11.36 3.25
C ARG A 194 -9.78 11.64 1.92
N GLY A 195 -9.69 10.70 0.97
CA GLY A 195 -10.43 10.74 -0.30
C GLY A 195 -11.94 10.87 -0.17
N GLU A 196 -12.54 10.21 0.83
CA GLU A 196 -13.97 10.30 1.17
C GLU A 196 -14.32 11.54 2.02
N GLY A 197 -13.35 12.42 2.30
CA GLY A 197 -13.56 13.68 3.02
C GLY A 197 -12.96 13.74 4.43
N GLY A 198 -12.20 12.74 4.87
CA GLY A 198 -11.51 12.77 6.16
C GLY A 198 -10.57 13.97 6.30
N ILE A 199 -10.67 14.68 7.43
CA ILE A 199 -9.96 15.95 7.67
C ILE A 199 -8.86 15.73 8.70
N LEU A 200 -7.62 16.11 8.40
CA LEU A 200 -6.55 16.10 9.39
C LEU A 200 -6.68 17.29 10.35
N ARG A 201 -6.65 16.98 11.64
CA ARG A 201 -6.73 17.93 12.76
C ARG A 201 -5.58 17.73 13.73
N ASN A 202 -5.03 18.82 14.25
CA ASN A 202 -4.05 18.74 15.32
C ASN A 202 -4.74 18.47 16.67
N VAL A 203 -3.96 18.46 17.76
CA VAL A 203 -4.48 18.16 19.11
C VAL A 203 -5.48 19.19 19.65
N ASP A 204 -5.47 20.40 19.13
CA ASP A 204 -6.42 21.46 19.47
C ASP A 204 -7.69 21.39 18.60
N GLY A 205 -7.78 20.41 17.70
CA GLY A 205 -8.90 20.25 16.76
C GLY A 205 -8.81 21.14 15.52
N TYR A 206 -7.70 21.86 15.31
CA TYR A 206 -7.51 22.75 14.18
C TYR A 206 -7.16 21.99 12.89
N ARG A 207 -7.83 22.32 11.79
CA ARG A 207 -7.56 21.76 10.45
C ARG A 207 -6.31 22.44 9.86
N PHE A 208 -5.18 21.77 9.97
CA PHE A 208 -3.88 22.39 9.72
C PHE A 208 -3.37 22.26 8.28
N MET A 209 -3.78 21.23 7.52
CA MET A 209 -3.21 20.97 6.19
C MET A 209 -3.27 22.15 5.21
N PRO A 210 -4.35 22.98 5.18
CA PRO A 210 -4.39 24.17 4.33
C PRO A 210 -3.29 25.21 4.59
N ASP A 211 -2.67 25.19 5.77
CA ASP A 211 -1.56 26.10 6.09
C ASP A 211 -0.24 25.67 5.42
N TYR A 212 -0.13 24.40 5.00
CA TYR A 212 1.08 23.84 4.41
C TYR A 212 0.99 23.76 2.89
N THR A 213 -0.19 23.47 2.34
CA THR A 213 -0.34 23.21 0.90
C THR A 213 -1.77 23.46 0.42
N PRO A 214 -1.97 24.00 -0.80
CA PRO A 214 -3.31 24.26 -1.35
C PRO A 214 -4.19 23.02 -1.50
N GLU A 215 -3.60 21.86 -1.75
CA GLU A 215 -4.26 20.55 -1.89
C GLU A 215 -4.82 20.04 -0.56
N GLY A 216 -4.40 20.62 0.56
CA GLY A 216 -4.82 20.25 1.90
C GLY A 216 -4.59 18.76 2.18
N ASP A 217 -5.64 18.10 2.68
CA ASP A 217 -5.59 16.69 3.10
C ASP A 217 -5.33 15.69 1.94
N LEU A 218 -5.40 16.12 0.68
CA LEU A 218 -5.16 15.28 -0.50
C LEU A 218 -3.79 15.50 -1.18
N ALA A 219 -2.91 16.24 -0.51
CA ALA A 219 -1.53 16.41 -0.96
C ALA A 219 -0.75 15.08 -0.99
N PRO A 220 0.36 15.00 -1.76
CA PRO A 220 1.25 13.85 -1.75
C PRO A 220 1.69 13.43 -0.34
N ARG A 221 1.88 12.11 -0.14
CA ARG A 221 2.11 11.51 1.18
C ARG A 221 3.30 12.11 1.92
N ASP A 222 4.38 12.41 1.22
CA ASP A 222 5.58 13.00 1.79
C ASP A 222 5.32 14.42 2.33
N VAL A 223 4.51 15.22 1.63
CA VAL A 223 4.05 16.54 2.09
C VAL A 223 3.20 16.38 3.35
N VAL A 224 2.19 15.51 3.32
CA VAL A 224 1.29 15.29 4.46
C VAL A 224 2.06 14.78 5.68
N ALA A 225 2.96 13.79 5.50
CA ALA A 225 3.75 13.22 6.60
C ALA A 225 4.68 14.27 7.24
N ARG A 226 5.34 15.12 6.42
CA ARG A 226 6.16 16.23 6.95
C ARG A 226 5.31 17.27 7.67
N SER A 227 4.13 17.62 7.16
CA SER A 227 3.19 18.54 7.81
C SER A 227 2.71 18.01 9.16
N ILE A 228 2.40 16.71 9.25
CA ILE A 228 2.02 16.05 10.50
C ILE A 228 3.17 16.12 11.51
N LEU A 229 4.39 15.79 11.10
CA LEU A 229 5.56 15.88 11.96
C LEU A 229 5.80 17.31 12.48
N TYR A 230 5.64 18.32 11.62
CA TYR A 230 5.76 19.71 12.03
C TYR A 230 4.68 20.12 13.04
N GLU A 231 3.41 19.74 12.81
CA GLU A 231 2.32 20.03 13.76
C GLU A 231 2.49 19.27 15.08
N MET A 232 2.97 18.03 15.05
CA MET A 232 3.32 17.29 16.26
C MET A 232 4.38 18.01 17.07
N ASN A 233 5.44 18.50 16.43
CA ASN A 233 6.49 19.27 17.09
C ASN A 233 5.99 20.62 17.64
N LYS A 234 5.19 21.35 16.86
CA LYS A 234 4.62 22.65 17.24
C LYS A 234 3.74 22.56 18.48
N ASN A 235 2.97 21.49 18.60
CA ASN A 235 2.02 21.28 19.70
C ASN A 235 2.56 20.37 20.81
N GLY A 236 3.80 19.86 20.69
CA GLY A 236 4.39 18.93 21.65
C GLY A 236 3.63 17.60 21.79
N SER A 237 3.05 17.10 20.70
CA SER A 237 2.20 15.91 20.64
C SER A 237 2.91 14.73 19.96
N ASP A 238 2.50 13.51 20.31
CA ASP A 238 2.94 12.27 19.64
C ASP A 238 1.97 11.77 18.55
N ARG A 239 0.94 12.56 18.24
CA ARG A 239 -0.11 12.25 17.27
C ARG A 239 -0.83 13.49 16.74
N VAL A 240 -1.49 13.31 15.62
CA VAL A 240 -2.59 14.16 15.14
C VAL A 240 -3.86 13.30 15.02
N PHE A 241 -4.92 13.83 14.41
CA PHE A 241 -6.18 13.13 14.25
C PHE A 241 -6.70 13.22 12.82
N ILE A 242 -7.40 12.19 12.37
CA ILE A 242 -8.29 12.27 11.22
C ILE A 242 -9.75 12.29 11.70
N ASP A 243 -10.52 13.26 11.20
CA ASP A 243 -11.92 13.51 11.53
C ASP A 243 -12.82 13.12 10.36
N VAL A 244 -13.65 12.10 10.58
CA VAL A 244 -14.70 11.66 9.66
C VAL A 244 -16.10 11.81 10.25
N THR A 245 -16.24 12.45 11.41
CA THR A 245 -17.50 12.53 12.17
C THR A 245 -18.60 13.33 11.46
N HIS A 246 -18.21 14.16 10.51
CA HIS A 246 -19.11 14.93 9.64
C HIS A 246 -19.70 14.09 8.50
N LEU A 247 -19.14 12.90 8.22
CA LEU A 247 -19.63 11.99 7.21
C LEU A 247 -20.75 11.09 7.79
N PRO A 248 -21.74 10.68 6.98
CA PRO A 248 -22.79 9.79 7.47
C PRO A 248 -22.19 8.47 7.98
N PRO A 249 -22.53 7.99 9.20
CA PRO A 249 -21.96 6.75 9.77
C PRO A 249 -22.11 5.52 8.86
N ARG A 250 -23.21 5.46 8.08
CA ARG A 250 -23.45 4.40 7.10
C ARG A 250 -22.41 4.39 5.98
N VAL A 251 -21.94 5.56 5.54
CA VAL A 251 -20.89 5.67 4.51
C VAL A 251 -19.60 5.06 5.06
N ILE A 252 -19.18 5.47 6.26
CA ILE A 252 -17.96 4.96 6.90
C ILE A 252 -18.01 3.45 7.10
N THR A 253 -19.08 2.94 7.72
CA THR A 253 -19.23 1.51 8.01
C THR A 253 -19.37 0.63 6.77
N THR A 254 -19.80 1.19 5.63
CA THR A 254 -19.89 0.46 4.34
C THR A 254 -18.59 0.55 3.54
N ARG A 255 -17.94 1.72 3.54
CA ARG A 255 -16.71 1.97 2.75
C ARG A 255 -15.45 1.45 3.43
N PHE A 256 -15.41 1.52 4.75
CA PHE A 256 -14.26 1.17 5.57
C PHE A 256 -14.62 0.16 6.67
N PRO A 257 -15.25 -0.99 6.34
CA PRO A 257 -15.70 -1.95 7.34
C PRO A 257 -14.55 -2.53 8.18
N HIS A 258 -13.38 -2.79 7.59
CA HIS A 258 -12.25 -3.35 8.34
C HIS A 258 -11.64 -2.31 9.27
N ILE A 259 -11.39 -1.08 8.79
CA ILE A 259 -10.91 0.03 9.62
C ILE A 259 -11.91 0.31 10.76
N TYR A 260 -13.20 0.40 10.45
CA TYR A 260 -14.25 0.63 11.45
C TYR A 260 -14.24 -0.47 12.52
N ARG A 261 -14.22 -1.74 12.10
CA ARG A 261 -14.23 -2.87 13.02
C ARG A 261 -12.98 -2.91 13.89
N PHE A 262 -11.81 -2.73 13.28
CA PHE A 262 -10.53 -2.71 13.98
C PHE A 262 -10.50 -1.61 15.05
N CYS A 263 -10.89 -0.38 14.70
CA CYS A 263 -10.95 0.71 15.67
C CYS A 263 -11.98 0.43 16.77
N LEU A 264 -13.17 -0.08 16.43
CA LEU A 264 -14.23 -0.38 17.39
C LEU A 264 -13.82 -1.46 18.40
N ASP A 265 -13.13 -2.51 17.94
CA ASP A 265 -12.59 -3.58 18.79
C ASP A 265 -11.52 -3.05 19.78
N HIS A 266 -10.89 -1.91 19.46
CA HIS A 266 -9.97 -1.19 20.35
C HIS A 266 -10.64 -0.01 21.09
N GLY A 267 -11.98 0.00 21.15
CA GLY A 267 -12.75 0.97 21.93
C GLY A 267 -12.93 2.34 21.26
N LEU A 268 -12.66 2.47 19.97
CA LEU A 268 -12.77 3.70 19.21
C LEU A 268 -13.87 3.62 18.14
N ASP A 269 -15.01 4.25 18.41
CA ASP A 269 -16.06 4.45 17.39
C ASP A 269 -15.71 5.66 16.50
N ILE A 270 -15.11 5.39 15.34
CA ILE A 270 -14.64 6.41 14.39
C ILE A 270 -15.79 7.20 13.76
N THR A 271 -17.06 6.78 13.91
CA THR A 271 -18.22 7.56 13.44
C THR A 271 -18.61 8.67 14.40
N ARG A 272 -18.03 8.68 15.61
CA ARG A 272 -18.34 9.63 16.69
C ARG A 272 -17.10 10.29 17.28
N GLY A 273 -15.93 9.69 17.09
CA GLY A 273 -14.67 10.17 17.63
C GLY A 273 -13.60 10.40 16.56
N LEU A 274 -12.58 11.15 16.95
CA LEU A 274 -11.40 11.41 16.14
C LEU A 274 -10.47 10.20 16.13
N ILE A 275 -9.89 9.86 14.98
CA ILE A 275 -8.96 8.73 14.86
C ILE A 275 -7.53 9.24 15.08
N PRO A 276 -6.84 8.84 16.16
CA PRO A 276 -5.47 9.28 16.40
C PRO A 276 -4.51 8.62 15.42
N VAL A 277 -3.68 9.41 14.76
CA VAL A 277 -2.73 8.94 13.75
C VAL A 277 -1.37 9.62 13.88
N ALA A 278 -0.31 8.95 13.42
CA ALA A 278 1.06 9.47 13.37
C ALA A 278 1.84 8.83 12.21
#